data_AF-A0A5N6R2N2-F1
#
_entry.id   AF-A0A5N6R2N2-F1
#
_cell.length_a   1.000
_cell.length_b   1.000
_cell.length_c   1.000
_cell.angle_alpha   90.00
_cell.angle_beta   90.00
_cell.angle_gamma   90.00
#
_symmetry.space_group_name_H-M   'P 1'
#
loop_
_entity.id
_entity.type
_entity.pdbx_description
1 polymer ?
#
loop_
_entity_poly.entity_id
_entity_poly.type
_entity_poly.pdbx_seq_one_letter_code
_entity_poly.pdbx_strand_id
1 'polypeptide(L)'
;MQGSIFVATRAPTLGGHHNSILTQVDLRWILSLNPCPLSQVVLLHLLRQLTYGLNNNIPLKFGWMTDIANAIIPSHPMIASQVRPIFSEVCTLLNHQQYFPTIVGAELSSIRHLMHVICSKIT
;
A
#
# COMPACT_ATOMS: atom_id res chain seq x y z
N MET A 1 5.79 -7.81 -52.71
CA MET A 1 5.70 -6.95 -51.50
C MET A 1 4.87 -7.68 -50.47
N GLN A 2 5.49 -8.38 -49.52
CA GLN A 2 4.81 -8.87 -48.32
C GLN A 2 5.87 -9.02 -47.23
N GLY A 3 5.61 -8.40 -46.09
CA GLY A 3 6.61 -7.99 -45.10
C GLY A 3 7.24 -9.14 -44.30
N SER A 4 8.54 -8.98 -44.05
CA SER A 4 9.28 -9.68 -43.01
C SER A 4 8.76 -9.27 -41.64
N ILE A 5 8.13 -10.20 -40.93
CA ILE A 5 7.91 -10.09 -39.49
C ILE A 5 9.24 -10.46 -38.83
N PHE A 6 9.93 -9.45 -38.32
CA PHE A 6 11.12 -9.61 -37.50
C PHE A 6 10.69 -10.23 -36.17
N VAL A 7 11.01 -11.52 -35.98
CA VAL A 7 10.87 -12.20 -34.69
C VAL A 7 11.95 -11.65 -33.76
N ALA A 8 11.59 -10.61 -33.00
CA ALA A 8 12.42 -10.12 -31.91
C ALA A 8 12.24 -11.03 -30.69
N THR A 9 13.05 -12.08 -30.64
CA THR A 9 13.40 -12.79 -29.40
C THR A 9 14.00 -11.76 -28.43
N ARG A 10 13.25 -11.37 -27.39
CA ARG A 10 13.82 -10.71 -26.20
C ARG A 10 13.49 -11.54 -24.98
N ALA A 11 14.55 -12.04 -24.36
CA ALA A 11 14.57 -12.85 -23.15
C ALA A 11 13.83 -12.19 -21.97
N PRO A 12 13.25 -12.98 -21.05
CA PRO A 12 12.74 -12.47 -19.79
C PRO A 12 13.91 -12.10 -18.88
N THR A 13 14.21 -10.81 -18.77
CA THR A 13 15.09 -10.29 -17.73
C THR A 13 14.40 -10.43 -16.38
N LEU A 14 14.91 -11.38 -15.61
CA LEU A 14 14.99 -11.41 -14.15
C LEU A 14 14.80 -10.01 -13.53
N GLY A 15 13.69 -9.80 -12.81
CA GLY A 15 13.52 -8.62 -11.94
C GLY A 15 12.11 -8.05 -11.89
N GLY A 16 11.36 -8.45 -10.86
CA GLY A 16 10.29 -7.63 -10.23
C GLY A 16 9.10 -7.25 -11.10
N HIS A 17 8.09 -8.13 -11.22
CA HIS A 17 6.79 -7.76 -11.77
C HIS A 17 5.61 -8.29 -10.93
N HIS A 18 5.67 -8.14 -9.60
CA HIS A 18 4.53 -8.40 -8.72
C HIS A 18 3.62 -7.18 -8.50
N ASN A 19 3.79 -6.08 -9.23
CA ASN A 19 3.16 -4.81 -8.86
C ASN A 19 2.54 -4.09 -10.07
N SER A 20 1.28 -4.36 -10.45
CA SER A 20 0.47 -3.29 -11.10
C SER A 20 -1.04 -3.49 -11.21
N ILE A 21 -1.68 -4.51 -10.63
CA ILE A 21 -3.15 -4.56 -10.69
C ILE A 21 -3.77 -3.41 -9.86
N LEU A 22 -3.10 -2.98 -8.79
CA LEU A 22 -3.59 -1.93 -7.87
C LEU A 22 -3.27 -0.50 -8.31
N THR A 23 -2.41 -0.28 -9.30
CA THR A 23 -2.12 1.07 -9.80
C THR A 23 -3.14 1.54 -10.83
N GLN A 24 -3.90 0.62 -11.43
CA GLN A 24 -4.85 0.92 -12.51
C GLN A 24 -6.30 1.02 -12.02
N VAL A 25 -6.60 0.37 -10.90
CA VAL A 25 -7.88 0.51 -10.21
C VAL A 25 -7.79 1.73 -9.31
N ASP A 26 -8.62 2.74 -9.54
CA ASP A 26 -8.73 3.95 -8.70
C ASP A 26 -9.18 3.57 -7.28
N LEU A 27 -8.20 3.23 -6.44
CA LEU A 27 -8.38 2.80 -5.04
C LEU A 27 -9.18 3.83 -4.24
N ARG A 28 -8.97 5.12 -4.53
CA ARG A 28 -9.75 6.21 -3.94
C ARG A 28 -11.22 6.15 -4.29
N TRP A 29 -11.55 5.83 -5.54
CA TRP A 29 -12.94 5.72 -5.96
C TRP A 29 -13.63 4.55 -5.25
N ILE A 30 -12.95 3.40 -5.14
CA ILE A 30 -13.48 2.24 -4.43
C ILE A 30 -13.69 2.54 -2.94
N LEU A 31 -12.73 3.19 -2.29
CA LEU A 31 -12.83 3.57 -0.87
C LEU A 31 -13.88 4.67 -0.63
N SER A 32 -14.22 5.46 -1.66
CA SER A 32 -15.25 6.50 -1.59
C SER A 32 -16.68 5.96 -1.66
N LEU A 33 -16.88 4.68 -2.02
CA LEU A 33 -18.20 4.07 -2.01
C LEU A 33 -18.64 3.80 -0.57
N ASN A 34 -19.85 4.22 -0.19
CA ASN A 34 -20.39 4.03 1.16
C ASN A 34 -21.66 3.17 1.14
N PRO A 35 -21.67 1.96 1.77
CA PRO A 35 -20.57 1.35 2.52
C PRO A 35 -19.44 0.85 1.61
N CYS A 36 -18.20 0.86 2.12
CA CYS A 36 -17.03 0.40 1.38
C CYS A 36 -17.24 -1.06 0.94
N PRO A 37 -17.14 -1.39 -0.37
CA PRO A 37 -17.42 -2.72 -0.87
C PRO A 37 -16.33 -3.75 -0.51
N LEU A 38 -15.22 -3.30 0.08
CA LEU A 38 -14.08 -4.16 0.41
C LEU A 38 -14.22 -4.78 1.80
N SER A 39 -13.92 -6.08 1.88
CA SER A 39 -13.81 -6.78 3.16
C SER A 39 -12.66 -6.21 4.01
N GLN A 40 -12.81 -6.26 5.33
CA GLN A 40 -11.80 -5.85 6.30
C GLN A 40 -10.44 -6.53 6.07
N VAL A 41 -10.45 -7.81 5.67
CA VAL A 41 -9.23 -8.57 5.35
C VAL A 41 -8.54 -8.00 4.10
N VAL A 42 -9.33 -7.60 3.10
CA VAL A 42 -8.82 -7.01 1.86
C VAL A 42 -8.19 -5.66 2.14
N LEU A 43 -8.85 -4.80 2.94
CA LEU A 43 -8.29 -3.50 3.36
C LEU A 43 -6.95 -3.68 4.10
N LEU A 44 -6.86 -4.67 4.99
CA LEU A 44 -5.65 -4.96 5.75
C LEU A 44 -4.48 -5.40 4.85
N HIS A 45 -4.74 -6.31 3.90
CA HIS A 45 -3.71 -6.74 2.94
C HIS A 45 -3.34 -5.64 1.95
N LEU A 46 -4.28 -4.78 1.56
CA LEU A 46 -4.02 -3.61 0.73
C LEU A 46 -3.08 -2.62 1.41
N LEU A 47 -3.31 -2.33 2.70
CA LEU A 47 -2.43 -1.48 3.49
C LEU A 47 -1.00 -2.04 3.51
N ARG A 48 -0.88 -3.35 3.78
CA ARG A 48 0.41 -4.05 3.76
C ARG A 48 1.09 -3.91 2.40
N GLN A 49 0.38 -4.24 1.31
CA GLN A 49 0.92 -4.20 -0.05
C GLN A 49 1.37 -2.79 -0.46
N LEU A 50 0.62 -1.75 -0.08
CA LEU A 50 1.03 -0.36 -0.32
C LEU A 50 2.30 0.00 0.45
N THR A 51 2.45 -0.48 1.68
CA THR A 51 3.64 -0.25 2.50
C THR A 51 4.87 -0.93 1.87
N TYR A 52 4.74 -2.17 1.41
CA TYR A 52 5.84 -2.87 0.71
C TYR A 52 6.16 -2.25 -0.65
N GLY A 53 5.17 -1.65 -1.30
CA GLY A 53 5.34 -0.98 -2.59
C GLY A 53 5.89 0.45 -2.53
N LEU A 54 6.39 0.93 -1.39
CA LEU A 54 6.80 2.33 -1.20
C LEU A 54 8.01 2.78 -2.05
N ASN A 55 8.71 1.86 -2.71
CA ASN A 55 10.00 2.11 -3.36
C ASN A 55 10.03 3.23 -4.45
N ASN A 56 8.89 3.60 -5.06
CA ASN A 56 8.91 4.42 -6.28
C ASN A 56 7.99 5.65 -6.32
N ASN A 57 7.02 5.83 -5.40
CA ASN A 57 6.05 6.95 -5.45
C ASN A 57 5.47 7.22 -4.06
N ILE A 58 6.20 7.99 -3.26
CA ILE A 58 6.01 8.12 -1.81
C ILE A 58 4.86 9.10 -1.41
N PRO A 59 4.69 10.29 -2.02
CA PRO A 59 3.80 11.30 -1.43
C PRO A 59 2.30 10.98 -1.64
N LEU A 60 1.92 10.41 -2.78
CA LEU A 60 0.52 10.13 -3.10
C LEU A 60 -0.02 8.88 -2.38
N LYS A 61 0.88 7.94 -2.03
CA LYS A 61 0.53 6.68 -1.37
C LYS A 61 0.16 6.86 0.09
N PHE A 62 0.76 7.82 0.80
CA PHE A 62 0.42 8.05 2.21
C PHE A 62 -1.02 8.52 2.43
N GLY A 63 -1.57 9.28 1.48
CA GLY A 63 -2.99 9.63 1.48
C GLY A 63 -3.87 8.38 1.45
N TRP A 64 -3.61 7.48 0.50
CA TRP A 64 -4.38 6.23 0.36
C TRP A 64 -4.20 5.31 1.56
N MET A 65 -2.99 5.19 2.10
CA MET A 65 -2.73 4.38 3.29
C MET A 65 -3.51 4.91 4.50
N THR A 66 -3.63 6.24 4.65
CA THR A 66 -4.42 6.86 5.72
C THR A 66 -5.92 6.58 5.53
N ASP A 67 -6.43 6.73 4.32
CA ASP A 67 -7.83 6.42 4.00
C ASP A 67 -8.18 4.95 4.28
N ILE A 68 -7.29 4.02 3.88
CA ILE A 68 -7.45 2.57 4.16
C ILE A 68 -7.37 2.30 5.67
N ALA A 69 -6.40 2.88 6.37
CA ALA A 69 -6.25 2.69 7.82
C ALA A 69 -7.48 3.19 8.60
N ASN A 70 -8.13 4.26 8.14
CA ASN A 70 -9.38 4.75 8.71
C ASN A 70 -10.58 3.83 8.43
N ALA A 71 -10.61 3.18 7.27
CA ALA A 71 -11.65 2.21 6.91
C ALA A 71 -11.50 0.85 7.64
N ILE A 72 -10.31 0.56 8.20
CA ILE A 72 -10.06 -0.66 8.96
C ILE A 72 -10.66 -0.54 10.37
N ILE A 73 -11.46 -1.54 10.73
CA ILE A 73 -12.08 -1.72 12.03
C ILE A 73 -11.33 -2.84 12.77
N PRO A 74 -10.33 -2.54 13.62
CA PRO A 74 -9.48 -3.55 14.25
C PRO A 74 -10.25 -4.51 15.17
N SER A 75 -11.39 -4.09 15.71
CA SER A 75 -12.29 -4.93 16.51
C SER A 75 -13.11 -5.93 15.68
N HIS A 76 -13.00 -5.88 14.35
CA HIS A 76 -13.76 -6.77 13.48
C HIS A 76 -13.23 -8.20 13.56
N PRO A 77 -14.08 -9.21 13.83
CA PRO A 77 -13.64 -10.58 14.15
C PRO A 77 -12.84 -11.24 13.02
N MET A 78 -13.09 -10.89 11.75
CA MET A 78 -12.33 -11.42 10.62
C MET A 78 -10.85 -11.01 10.60
N ILE A 79 -10.50 -9.87 11.19
CA ILE A 79 -9.12 -9.36 11.17
C ILE A 79 -8.47 -9.29 12.55
N ALA A 80 -9.23 -9.50 13.63
CA ALA A 80 -8.76 -9.34 15.01
C ALA A 80 -7.44 -10.11 15.32
N SER A 81 -7.23 -11.29 14.73
CA SER A 81 -6.02 -12.09 14.91
C SER A 81 -4.83 -11.65 14.05
N GLN A 82 -5.10 -11.05 12.88
CA GLN A 82 -4.08 -10.70 11.86
C GLN A 82 -3.77 -9.20 11.80
N VAL A 83 -4.63 -8.36 12.35
CA VAL A 83 -4.48 -6.90 12.34
C VAL A 83 -3.23 -6.47 13.13
N ARG A 84 -2.97 -7.09 14.28
CA ARG A 84 -1.80 -6.82 15.12
C ARG A 84 -0.46 -7.08 14.40
N PRO A 85 -0.17 -8.29 13.89
CA PRO A 85 1.10 -8.55 13.23
C PRO A 85 1.28 -7.68 11.97
N ILE A 86 0.22 -7.47 11.19
CA ILE A 86 0.30 -6.66 9.98
C ILE A 86 0.54 -5.18 10.31
N PHE A 87 -0.17 -4.61 11.28
CA PHE A 87 0.05 -3.21 11.68
C PHE A 87 1.43 -3.00 12.31
N SER A 88 1.91 -3.95 13.11
CA SER A 88 3.26 -3.91 13.67
C SER A 88 4.34 -3.91 12.57
N GLU A 89 4.19 -4.77 11.57
CA GLU A 89 5.08 -4.84 10.42
C GLU A 89 5.05 -3.54 9.61
N VAL A 90 3.86 -2.98 9.36
CA VAL A 90 3.69 -1.70 8.67
C VAL A 90 4.34 -0.55 9.45
N CYS A 91 4.15 -0.47 10.76
CA CYS A 91 4.81 0.53 11.61
C CYS A 91 6.34 0.40 11.56
N THR A 92 6.86 -0.84 11.60
CA THR A 92 8.30 -1.08 11.49
C THR A 92 8.83 -0.62 10.14
N LEU A 93 8.12 -0.93 9.05
CA LEU A 93 8.51 -0.53 7.71
C LEU A 93 8.44 1.00 7.52
N LEU A 94 7.38 1.66 7.98
CA LEU A 94 7.26 3.12 7.98
C LEU A 94 8.37 3.78 8.82
N ASN A 95 8.71 3.19 9.96
CA ASN A 95 9.81 3.62 10.81
C ASN A 95 11.15 3.50 10.08
N HIS A 96 11.39 2.46 9.29
CA HIS A 96 12.58 2.38 8.45
C HIS A 96 12.57 3.43 7.33
N GLN A 97 11.43 3.66 6.70
CA GLN A 97 11.30 4.62 5.59
C GLN A 97 11.62 6.06 6.02
N GLN A 98 11.22 6.51 7.22
CA GLN A 98 11.53 7.88 7.68
C GLN A 98 13.02 8.18 7.86
N TYR A 99 13.87 7.15 7.95
CA TYR A 99 15.33 7.32 8.00
C TYR A 99 15.98 7.30 6.61
N PHE A 100 15.23 7.06 5.53
CA PHE A 100 15.78 7.16 4.18
C PHE A 100 15.98 8.63 3.80
N PRO A 101 17.15 8.98 3.20
CA PRO A 101 17.49 10.35 2.83
C PRO A 101 16.61 10.91 1.69
N THR A 102 15.78 10.06 1.07
CA THR A 102 14.86 10.41 -0.02
C THR A 102 13.55 11.04 0.48
N ILE A 103 13.22 10.92 1.77
CA ILE A 103 11.97 11.46 2.34
C ILE A 103 12.11 12.97 2.60
N VAL A 104 11.22 13.76 1.98
CA VAL A 104 11.18 15.22 2.16
C VAL A 104 10.31 15.59 3.38
N GLY A 105 10.54 16.73 4.03
CA GLY A 105 9.87 17.12 5.30
C GLY A 105 8.34 17.01 5.32
N ALA A 106 7.65 17.29 4.22
CA ALA A 106 6.19 17.12 4.11
C ALA A 106 5.73 15.65 4.12
N GLU A 107 6.56 14.75 3.59
CA GLU A 107 6.33 13.30 3.59
C GLU A 107 6.55 12.72 5.00
N LEU A 108 7.55 13.23 5.72
CA LEU A 108 7.80 12.89 7.13
C LEU A 108 6.57 13.15 8.02
N SER A 109 5.90 14.30 7.85
CA SER A 109 4.65 14.61 8.57
C SER A 109 3.54 13.61 8.24
N SER A 110 3.42 13.22 6.97
CA SER A 110 2.42 12.25 6.50
C SER A 110 2.70 10.83 7.04
N ILE A 111 3.97 10.41 7.04
CA ILE A 111 4.42 9.13 7.64
C ILE A 111 4.10 9.10 9.12
N ARG A 112 4.46 10.16 9.86
CA ARG A 112 4.17 10.25 11.31
C ARG A 112 2.67 10.22 11.59
N HIS A 113 1.87 10.91 10.81
CA HIS A 113 0.42 10.91 10.97
C HIS A 113 -0.15 9.49 10.76
N LEU A 114 0.23 8.83 9.67
CA LEU A 114 -0.17 7.46 9.37
C LEU A 114 0.29 6.48 10.46
N MET A 115 1.54 6.59 10.91
CA MET A 115 2.09 5.76 11.99
C MET A 115 1.28 5.95 13.28
N HIS A 116 0.88 7.18 13.60
CA HIS A 116 0.01 7.45 14.75
C HIS A 116 -1.38 6.82 14.60
N VAL A 117 -2.01 6.92 13.43
CA VAL A 117 -3.32 6.30 13.16
C VAL A 117 -3.23 4.78 13.34
N ILE A 118 -2.21 4.14 12.77
CA ILE A 118 -2.00 2.70 12.87
C ILE A 118 -1.68 2.28 14.31
N CYS A 119 -0.75 2.95 14.99
CA CYS A 119 -0.39 2.66 16.38
C CYS A 119 -1.59 2.83 17.33
N SER A 120 -2.45 3.82 17.10
CA SER A 120 -3.68 4.02 17.88
C SER A 120 -4.69 2.89 17.71
N LYS A 121 -4.61 2.11 16.63
CA LYS A 121 -5.51 0.97 16.35
C LYS A 121 -4.94 -0.37 16.85
N ILE A 122 -3.64 -0.40 17.22
CA ILE A 122 -2.97 -1.54 17.86
C ILE A 122 -3.23 -1.56 19.37
N THR A 123 -3.30 -0.36 19.98
CA THR A 123 -3.48 -0.14 21.43
C THR A 123 -4.94 -0.33 21.82
#